data_AF-A0A4W3H060-F1
#
_entry.id   AF-A0A4W3H060-F1
#
_cell.length_a   1.000
_cell.length_b   1.000
_cell.length_c   1.000
_cell.angle_alpha   90.00
_cell.angle_beta   90.00
_cell.angle_gamma   90.00
#
_symmetry.space_group_name_H-M   'P 1'
#
loop_
_entity.id
_entity.type
_entity.pdbx_description
1 polymer ?
#
loop_
_entity_poly.entity_id
_entity_poly.type
_entity_poly.pdbx_seq_one_letter_code
_entity_poly.pdbx_strand_id
1 'polypeptide(L)'
;RLSFDPTTRHTSARVLSALGRPVLAASTREWGLRKLLPSPAGVCAARSVARVLARRCLEAGLGHLTFRELPWRFRSESVQCFRAEMKEAGIVLSEPRRRFRPSGEREGERRGRRARTRRN
;
A
#
# COMPACT_ATOMS: atom_id res chain seq x y z
N ARG A 1 -3.73 1.32 1.83
CA ARG A 1 -3.15 1.42 3.20
C ARG A 1 -2.70 0.04 3.65
N LEU A 2 -1.57 -0.08 4.33
CA LEU A 2 -1.05 -1.32 4.90
C LEU A 2 -1.33 -1.37 6.42
N SER A 3 -1.87 -2.49 6.90
CA SER A 3 -2.15 -2.78 8.32
C SER A 3 -1.33 -3.99 8.75
N PHE A 4 -0.63 -3.88 9.88
CA PHE A 4 0.17 -4.97 10.42
C PHE A 4 -0.21 -5.24 11.87
N ASP A 5 -0.75 -6.44 12.10
CA ASP A 5 -1.31 -6.86 13.38
C ASP A 5 -0.54 -8.08 13.91
N PRO A 6 0.59 -7.87 14.60
CA PRO A 6 1.30 -8.91 15.32
C PRO A 6 0.56 -9.19 16.63
N THR A 7 0.17 -10.45 16.84
CA THR A 7 -0.33 -10.95 18.12
C THR A 7 0.64 -12.01 18.66
N THR A 8 0.49 -12.37 19.93
CA THR A 8 1.33 -13.41 20.56
C THR A 8 1.19 -14.78 19.89
N ARG A 9 0.03 -15.06 19.28
CA ARG A 9 -0.26 -16.37 18.65
C ARG A 9 -0.10 -16.36 17.14
N HIS A 10 -0.40 -15.24 16.49
CA HIS A 10 -0.37 -15.14 15.02
C HIS A 10 0.04 -13.76 14.56
N THR A 11 0.63 -13.69 13.39
CA THR A 11 0.95 -12.43 12.73
C THR A 11 0.09 -12.31 11.48
N SER A 12 -0.63 -11.19 11.37
CA SER A 12 -1.48 -10.93 10.20
C SER A 12 -1.14 -9.59 9.60
N ALA A 13 -1.13 -9.51 8.28
CA ALA A 13 -0.91 -8.30 7.51
C ALA A 13 -1.98 -8.17 6.42
N ARG A 14 -2.47 -6.96 6.20
CA ARG A 14 -3.55 -6.69 5.24
C ARG A 14 -3.31 -5.40 4.48
N VAL A 15 -3.64 -5.41 3.20
CA VAL A 15 -3.73 -4.21 2.37
C VAL A 15 -5.19 -3.81 2.29
N LEU A 16 -5.49 -2.61 2.77
CA LEU A 16 -6.81 -2.00 2.75
C LEU A 16 -6.92 -1.01 1.59
N SER A 17 -8.06 -1.02 0.91
CA SER A 17 -8.49 0.02 -0.03
C SER A 17 -8.75 1.34 0.68
N ALA A 18 -8.94 2.43 -0.07
CA ALA A 18 -9.34 3.73 0.46
C ALA A 18 -10.64 3.66 1.27
N LEU A 19 -11.54 2.75 0.91
CA LEU A 19 -12.80 2.49 1.61
C LEU A 19 -12.64 1.58 2.86
N GLY A 20 -11.42 1.23 3.24
CA GLY A 20 -11.15 0.36 4.39
C GLY A 20 -11.39 -1.14 4.16
N ARG A 21 -11.74 -1.55 2.94
CA ARG A 21 -11.96 -2.97 2.59
C ARG A 21 -10.62 -3.69 2.36
N PRO A 22 -10.42 -4.92 2.89
CA PRO A 22 -9.20 -5.68 2.62
C PRO A 22 -9.18 -6.15 1.16
N VAL A 23 -8.13 -5.78 0.43
CA VAL A 23 -7.88 -6.21 -0.96
C VAL A 23 -7.00 -7.45 -0.98
N LEU A 24 -5.91 -7.40 -0.21
CA LEU A 24 -4.98 -8.51 -0.01
C LEU A 24 -4.78 -8.75 1.48
N ALA A 25 -4.63 -10.00 1.87
CA ALA A 25 -4.30 -10.39 3.22
C ALA A 25 -3.21 -11.46 3.19
N ALA A 26 -2.40 -11.53 4.24
CA ALA A 26 -1.47 -12.61 4.50
C ALA A 26 -1.44 -12.87 6.01
N SER A 27 -1.57 -14.12 6.44
CA SER A 27 -1.55 -14.46 7.86
C SER A 27 -0.82 -15.77 8.11
N THR A 28 -0.15 -15.89 9.26
CA THR A 28 0.43 -17.16 9.73
C THR A 28 -0.61 -18.22 10.09
N ARG A 29 -1.91 -17.88 10.02
CA ARG A 29 -3.02 -18.84 10.06
C ARG A 29 -3.22 -19.59 8.74
N GLU A 30 -2.72 -19.05 7.63
CA GLU A 30 -2.77 -19.74 6.35
C GLU A 30 -1.87 -20.98 6.42
N TRP A 31 -2.42 -22.13 6.03
CA TRP A 31 -1.73 -23.42 6.12
C TRP A 31 -0.37 -23.42 5.39
N GLY A 32 -0.29 -22.75 4.24
CA GLY A 32 0.95 -22.62 3.47
C GLY A 32 2.06 -21.90 4.24
N LEU A 33 1.74 -20.83 4.97
CA LEU A 33 2.70 -20.11 5.80
C LEU A 33 3.01 -20.89 7.09
N ARG A 34 2.00 -21.52 7.69
CA ARG A 34 2.15 -22.27 8.95
C ARG A 34 3.12 -23.44 8.83
N LYS A 35 3.10 -24.16 7.69
CA LYS A 35 4.00 -25.30 7.42
C LYS A 35 5.47 -24.92 7.29
N LEU A 36 5.74 -23.72 6.78
CA LEU A 36 7.10 -23.24 6.51
C LEU A 36 7.74 -22.57 7.73
N LEU A 37 6.98 -22.32 8.79
CA LEU A 37 7.41 -21.53 9.93
C LEU A 37 7.58 -22.40 11.18
N PRO A 38 8.72 -22.29 11.89
CA PRO A 38 8.90 -22.96 13.17
C PRO A 38 8.00 -22.37 14.27
N SER A 39 7.66 -21.08 14.17
CA SER A 39 6.79 -20.37 15.12
C SER A 39 5.80 -19.45 14.39
N PRO A 40 4.54 -19.34 14.85
CA PRO A 40 3.53 -18.51 14.19
C PRO A 40 3.62 -17.02 14.55
N ALA A 41 4.53 -16.66 15.44
CA ALA A 41 4.76 -15.31 15.95
C ALA A 41 6.26 -14.96 15.97
N GLY A 42 6.56 -13.66 16.08
CA GLY A 42 7.92 -13.13 16.13
C GLY A 42 8.47 -12.69 14.77
N VAL A 43 9.79 -12.46 14.73
CA VAL A 43 10.46 -11.82 13.59
C VAL A 43 10.47 -12.70 12.33
N CYS A 44 10.69 -14.02 12.46
CA CYS A 44 10.66 -14.95 11.33
C CYS A 44 9.28 -15.06 10.68
N ALA A 45 8.23 -15.05 11.51
CA ALA A 45 6.85 -15.02 11.06
C ALA A 45 6.56 -13.70 10.30
N ALA A 46 6.96 -12.56 10.86
CA ALA A 46 6.79 -11.26 10.23
C ALA A 46 7.51 -11.16 8.87
N ARG A 47 8.75 -11.65 8.77
CA ARG A 47 9.51 -11.74 7.51
C ARG A 47 8.76 -12.54 6.46
N SER A 48 8.28 -13.73 6.82
CA SER A 48 7.61 -14.62 5.86
C SER A 48 6.26 -14.06 5.39
N VAL A 49 5.51 -13.46 6.32
CA VAL A 49 4.27 -12.74 5.99
C VAL A 49 4.55 -11.55 5.08
N ALA A 50 5.62 -10.77 5.34
CA ALA A 50 6.03 -9.66 4.48
C ALA A 50 6.32 -10.12 3.05
N ARG A 51 7.11 -11.19 2.89
CA ARG A 51 7.47 -11.74 1.57
C ARG A 51 6.25 -12.18 0.77
N VAL A 52 5.36 -12.96 1.39
CA VAL A 52 4.13 -13.43 0.72
C VAL A 52 3.22 -12.26 0.37
N LEU A 53 3.04 -11.32 1.29
CA LEU A 53 2.21 -10.14 1.02
C LEU A 53 2.82 -9.29 -0.09
N ALA A 54 4.13 -9.08 -0.06
CA ALA A 54 4.82 -8.29 -1.07
C ALA A 54 4.67 -8.91 -2.46
N ARG A 55 4.85 -10.23 -2.55
CA ARG A 55 4.66 -10.96 -3.81
C ARG A 55 3.24 -10.79 -4.34
N ARG A 56 2.22 -10.98 -3.49
CA ARG A 56 0.81 -10.77 -3.84
C ARG A 56 0.54 -9.33 -4.30
N CYS A 57 1.18 -8.34 -3.67
CA CYS A 57 1.04 -6.94 -4.07
C CYS A 57 1.62 -6.69 -5.45
N LEU A 58 2.80 -7.22 -5.77
CA LEU A 58 3.43 -7.07 -7.08
C LEU A 58 2.61 -7.75 -8.18
N GLU A 59 2.09 -8.95 -7.93
CA GLU A 59 1.22 -9.68 -8.87
C GLU A 59 -0.09 -8.92 -9.14
N ALA A 60 -0.60 -8.19 -8.14
CA ALA A 60 -1.77 -7.32 -8.28
C ALA A 60 -1.44 -5.94 -8.89
N GLY A 61 -0.17 -5.63 -9.18
CA GLY A 61 0.26 -4.32 -9.69
C GLY A 61 0.28 -3.21 -8.63
N LEU A 62 0.30 -3.55 -7.34
CA LEU A 62 0.32 -2.61 -6.21
C LEU A 62 1.76 -2.33 -5.76
N GLY A 63 2.40 -1.31 -6.36
CA GLY A 63 3.77 -0.90 -6.00
C GLY A 63 3.88 0.11 -4.85
N HIS A 64 2.81 0.87 -4.57
CA HIS A 64 2.82 1.96 -3.58
C HIS A 64 1.75 1.73 -2.52
N LEU A 65 2.15 1.74 -1.24
CA LEU A 65 1.26 1.53 -0.11
C LEU A 65 1.57 2.48 1.04
N THR A 66 0.57 3.13 1.61
CA THR A 66 0.76 3.92 2.83
C THR A 66 0.80 3.01 4.06
N PHE A 67 1.93 2.97 4.79
CA PHE A 67 2.05 2.30 6.10
C PHE A 67 2.00 3.34 7.23
N ARG A 68 0.96 3.26 8.07
CA ARG A 68 0.76 4.15 9.22
C ARG A 68 0.55 3.31 10.47
N GLU A 69 1.58 3.28 11.30
CA GLU A 69 1.56 2.66 12.62
C GLU A 69 1.91 3.68 13.70
N LEU A 70 1.66 3.32 14.95
CA LEU A 70 1.99 4.16 16.09
C LEU A 70 3.51 4.19 16.31
N PRO A 71 4.13 5.32 16.70
CA PRO A 71 5.58 5.45 16.85
C PRO A 71 6.26 4.34 17.69
N TRP A 72 5.62 3.91 18.77
CA TRP A 72 6.15 2.83 19.63
C TRP A 72 6.10 1.44 18.97
N ARG A 73 5.15 1.18 18.05
CA ARG A 73 5.10 -0.07 17.28
C ARG A 73 6.31 -0.19 16.36
N PHE A 74 6.84 0.92 15.84
CA PHE A 74 8.05 0.92 15.02
C PHE A 74 9.32 0.50 15.79
N ARG A 75 9.30 0.53 17.13
CA ARG A 75 10.43 0.02 17.93
C ARG A 75 10.48 -1.52 17.97
N SER A 76 9.39 -2.20 17.62
CA SER A 76 9.37 -3.66 17.58
C SER A 76 10.19 -4.19 16.41
N GLU A 77 11.12 -5.11 16.68
CA GLU A 77 11.95 -5.76 15.66
C GLU A 77 11.11 -6.44 14.58
N SER A 78 9.95 -7.00 14.95
CA SER A 78 9.03 -7.65 14.00
C SER A 78 8.51 -6.66 12.95
N VAL A 79 8.16 -5.44 13.38
CA VAL A 79 7.67 -4.37 12.51
C VAL A 79 8.79 -3.82 11.63
N GLN A 80 9.99 -3.65 12.19
CA GLN A 80 11.17 -3.20 11.43
C GLN A 80 11.56 -4.19 10.35
N CYS A 81 11.62 -5.48 10.69
CA CYS A 81 11.91 -6.56 9.76
C CYS A 81 10.84 -6.63 8.66
N PHE A 82 9.56 -6.57 9.02
CA PHE A 82 8.46 -6.53 8.06
C PHE A 82 8.61 -5.36 7.07
N ARG A 83 8.93 -4.16 7.58
CA ARG A 83 9.13 -2.96 6.75
C ARG A 83 10.35 -3.09 5.83
N ALA A 84 11.44 -3.66 6.32
CA ALA A 84 12.65 -3.88 5.53
C ALA A 84 12.37 -4.84 4.36
N GLU A 85 11.75 -5.99 4.63
CA GLU A 85 11.45 -6.99 3.59
C GLU A 85 10.47 -6.46 2.53
N MET A 86 9.49 -5.63 2.91
CA MET A 86 8.60 -4.98 1.94
C MET A 86 9.36 -4.02 1.01
N LYS A 87 10.36 -3.30 1.54
CA LYS A 87 11.21 -2.40 0.73
C LYS A 87 12.16 -3.18 -0.17
N GLU A 88 12.77 -4.25 0.34
CA GLU A 88 13.62 -5.16 -0.45
C GLU A 88 12.85 -5.80 -1.61
N ALA A 89 11.56 -6.11 -1.40
CA ALA A 89 10.68 -6.59 -2.46
C ALA A 89 10.28 -5.51 -3.50
N GLY A 90 10.71 -4.26 -3.34
CA GLY A 90 10.43 -3.17 -4.27
C GLY A 90 9.11 -2.43 -4.02
N ILE A 91 8.48 -2.59 -2.85
CA ILE A 91 7.26 -1.87 -2.50
C ILE A 91 7.61 -0.57 -1.78
N VAL A 92 7.13 0.54 -2.33
CA VAL A 92 7.31 1.86 -1.74
C VAL A 92 6.22 2.09 -0.70
N LEU A 93 6.62 2.20 0.57
CA LEU A 93 5.71 2.38 1.71
C LEU A 93 5.23 3.83 1.91
N SER A 94 5.24 4.63 0.84
CA SER A 94 4.81 6.02 0.80
C SER A 94 4.04 6.25 -0.49
N GLU A 95 2.86 6.84 -0.38
CA GLU A 95 2.01 7.10 -1.53
C GLU A 95 2.43 8.43 -2.19
N PRO A 96 2.56 8.46 -3.54
CA PRO A 96 2.95 9.68 -4.22
C PRO A 96 1.88 10.76 -4.03
N ARG A 97 2.33 12.01 -3.98
CA ARG A 97 1.42 13.15 -3.90
C ARG A 97 0.49 13.15 -5.11
N ARG A 98 -0.81 13.25 -4.85
CA ARG A 98 -1.82 13.41 -5.90
C ARG A 98 -1.49 14.67 -6.69
N ARG A 99 -1.24 14.53 -7.99
CA ARG A 99 -1.12 15.69 -8.89
C ARG A 99 -2.45 16.41 -8.90
N PHE A 100 -2.48 17.62 -8.35
CA PHE A 100 -3.64 18.48 -8.44
C PHE A 100 -3.68 19.05 -9.86
N ARG A 101 -4.61 18.55 -10.68
CA ARG A 101 -4.97 19.25 -11.91
C ARG A 101 -6.00 20.31 -11.51
N PRO A 102 -5.70 21.62 -11.66
CA PRO A 102 -6.69 22.65 -11.38
C PRO A 102 -7.90 22.43 -12.28
N SER A 103 -9.08 22.37 -11.66
CA SER A 103 -10.35 22.04 -12.32
C SER A 103 -10.93 23.17 -13.19
N GLY A 104 -10.16 24.23 -13.47
CA GLY A 104 -10.64 25.50 -14.05
C GLY A 104 -10.24 25.83 -15.49
N GLU A 105 -9.46 25.01 -16.20
CA GLU A 105 -8.97 25.39 -17.55
C GLU A 105 -9.87 24.91 -18.71
N ARG A 106 -11.19 25.13 -18.60
CA ARG A 106 -12.11 24.88 -19.73
C ARG A 106 -13.21 25.93 -19.84
N GLU A 107 -12.89 27.22 -19.93
CA GLU A 107 -13.82 28.21 -20.53
C GLU A 107 -13.14 29.57 -20.78
N GLY A 108 -12.29 29.64 -21.81
CA GLY A 108 -11.70 30.92 -22.24
C GLY A 108 -11.52 31.08 -23.75
N GLU A 109 -11.56 29.99 -24.52
CA GLU A 109 -11.14 30.01 -25.93
C GLU A 109 -12.29 29.86 -26.95
N ARG A 110 -13.51 30.26 -26.57
CA ARG A 110 -14.67 30.28 -27.51
C ARG A 110 -15.31 31.65 -27.72
N ARG A 111 -14.75 32.73 -27.16
CA ARG A 111 -15.31 34.10 -27.31
C ARG A 111 -14.62 34.98 -28.36
N GLY A 112 -13.59 34.49 -29.06
CA GLY A 112 -12.81 35.30 -30.01
C GLY A 112 -13.14 35.17 -31.50
N ARG A 113 -13.95 34.19 -31.93
CA ARG A 113 -14.14 33.88 -33.37
C ARG A 113 -15.44 34.37 -34.03
N ARG A 114 -16.23 35.25 -33.38
CA ARG A 114 -17.49 35.77 -33.95
C ARG A 114 -17.49 37.26 -34.31
N ALA A 115 -16.34 37.92 -34.41
CA ALA A 115 -16.24 39.35 -34.73
C ALA A 115 -15.48 39.66 -36.04
N ARG A 116 -15.43 38.72 -37.01
CA ARG A 116 -14.82 38.95 -38.33
C ARG A 116 -15.69 38.42 -39.47
N THR A 117 -16.93 38.91 -39.58
CA THR A 117 -17.74 38.76 -40.81
C THR A 117 -18.84 39.84 -40.85
N ARG A 118 -18.44 41.12 -40.82
CA ARG A 118 -19.23 42.25 -41.34
C ARG A 118 -18.28 43.38 -41.72
N ARG A 119 -17.76 43.34 -42.94
CA ARG A 119 -17.22 44.48 -43.72
C ARG A 119 -16.81 43.97 -45.10
N ASN A 120 -17.76 43.93 -46.02
CA ASN A 120 -17.83 44.75 -47.24
C ASN A 120 -19.02 44.26 -48.08
#